data_AF-A0A7W4DZR3-F1
#
_entry.id   AF-A0A7W4DZR3-F1
#
_cell.length_a   1.000
_cell.length_b   1.000
_cell.length_c   1.000
_cell.angle_alpha   90.00
_cell.angle_beta   90.00
_cell.angle_gamma   90.00
#
_symmetry.space_group_name_H-M   'P 1'
#
loop_
_entity.id
_entity.type
_entity.pdbx_description
1 polymer ?
#
loop_
_entity_poly.entity_id
_entity_poly.type
_entity_poly.pdbx_seq_one_letter_code
_entity_poly.pdbx_strand_id
1 'polypeptide(L)'
;MYTKAEMSQAQIIKFLQCQGYEVKGYYLNLPAQEGLLVSEPAVSRWTFTATKEGEKQSDKNIYTDVFEREMNHFFREFSKI
;
A
#
# COMPACT_ATOMS: atom_id res chain seq x y z
N MET A 1 3.02 -16.11 -23.99
CA MET A 1 3.96 -15.08 -23.51
C MET A 1 3.19 -14.20 -22.53
N TYR A 2 3.24 -14.50 -21.24
CA TYR A 2 2.57 -13.68 -20.23
C TYR A 2 3.44 -12.44 -20.01
N THR A 3 3.01 -11.30 -20.53
CA THR A 3 3.61 -10.00 -20.21
C THR A 3 3.38 -9.74 -18.72
N LYS A 4 4.44 -9.89 -17.92
CA LYS A 4 4.45 -9.45 -16.53
C LYS A 4 4.33 -7.93 -16.56
N ALA A 5 3.17 -7.40 -16.18
CA ALA A 5 2.96 -5.96 -16.09
C ALA A 5 3.76 -5.45 -14.87
N GLU A 6 5.01 -5.04 -15.11
CA GLU A 6 5.81 -4.40 -14.08
C GLU A 6 5.43 -2.92 -14.02
N MET A 7 4.75 -2.52 -12.95
CA MET A 7 4.52 -1.11 -12.66
C MET A 7 5.63 -0.58 -11.76
N SER A 8 6.26 0.49 -12.22
CA SER A 8 7.20 1.27 -11.41
C SER A 8 6.48 1.89 -10.21
N GLN A 9 7.24 2.15 -9.14
CA GLN A 9 6.75 2.90 -7.98
C GLN A 9 6.12 4.23 -8.40
N ALA A 10 6.72 4.96 -9.36
CA ALA A 10 6.19 6.22 -9.86
C ALA A 10 4.79 6.08 -10.49
N GLN A 11 4.53 4.98 -11.20
CA GLN A 11 3.20 4.71 -11.77
C GLN A 11 2.16 4.43 -10.68
N ILE A 12 2.53 3.67 -9.64
CA ILE A 12 1.65 3.40 -8.50
C ILE A 12 1.32 4.71 -7.76
N ILE A 13 2.34 5.53 -7.47
CA ILE A 13 2.15 6.83 -6.80
C ILE A 13 1.23 7.73 -7.63
N LYS A 14 1.47 7.82 -8.94
CA LYS A 14 0.64 8.62 -9.85
C LYS A 14 -0.81 8.13 -9.87
N PHE A 15 -1.03 6.81 -9.92
CA PHE A 15 -2.37 6.23 -9.85
C PHE A 15 -3.09 6.65 -8.57
N LEU A 16 -2.45 6.50 -7.42
CA LEU A 16 -3.02 6.86 -6.12
C LEU A 16 -3.35 8.36 -6.03
N GLN A 17 -2.45 9.22 -6.53
CA GLN A 17 -2.71 10.65 -6.62
C GLN A 17 -3.93 10.97 -7.50
N CYS A 18 -4.10 10.28 -8.62
CA CYS A 18 -5.30 10.41 -9.47
C CYS A 18 -6.59 9.94 -8.76
N GLN A 19 -6.50 9.04 -7.77
CA GLN A 19 -7.63 8.62 -6.93
C GLN A 19 -7.87 9.55 -5.72
N GLY A 20 -7.14 10.66 -5.62
CA GLY A 20 -7.28 11.66 -4.56
C GLY A 20 -6.51 11.35 -3.28
N TYR A 21 -5.54 10.43 -3.33
CA TYR A 21 -4.64 10.19 -2.21
C TYR A 21 -3.45 11.14 -2.24
N GLU A 22 -3.07 11.63 -1.07
CA GLU A 22 -1.76 12.23 -0.85
C GLU A 22 -0.76 11.13 -0.52
N VAL A 23 0.37 11.09 -1.25
CA VAL A 23 1.44 10.12 -1.02
C VAL A 23 2.64 10.80 -0.36
N LYS A 24 3.02 10.32 0.83
CA LYS A 24 4.08 10.92 1.65
C LYS A 24 5.03 9.85 2.19
N GLY A 25 6.29 10.24 2.37
CA GLY A 25 7.30 9.39 3.01
C GLY A 25 6.88 9.01 4.43
N TYR A 26 7.15 7.76 4.80
CA TYR A 26 6.78 7.19 6.09
C TYR A 26 7.87 6.25 6.56
N TYR A 27 8.31 6.41 7.81
CA TYR A 27 9.22 5.47 8.44
C TYR A 27 8.40 4.38 9.10
N LEU A 28 8.33 3.22 8.46
CA LEU A 28 7.68 2.05 9.04
C LEU A 28 8.59 1.45 10.10
N ASN A 29 8.07 1.33 11.31
CA ASN A 29 8.75 0.68 12.42
C ASN A 29 7.81 -0.31 13.09
N LEU A 30 8.02 -1.60 12.80
CA LEU A 30 7.28 -2.71 13.38
C LEU A 30 8.19 -3.39 14.41
N PRO A 31 7.85 -3.37 15.71
CA PRO A 31 8.63 -4.05 16.72
C PRO A 31 8.54 -5.57 16.54
N ALA A 32 9.51 -6.30 17.07
CA ALA A 32 9.43 -7.75 17.11
C ALA A 32 8.18 -8.18 17.91
N GLN A 33 7.48 -9.20 17.42
CA GLN A 33 6.31 -9.76 18.08
C GLN A 33 6.57 -11.23 18.39
N GLU A 34 6.46 -11.62 19.65
CA GLU A 34 6.46 -13.03 20.02
C GLU A 34 5.06 -13.61 19.80
N GLY A 35 4.98 -14.62 18.94
CA GLY A 35 3.76 -15.41 18.75
C GLY A 35 3.86 -16.77 19.43
N LEU A 36 2.72 -17.44 19.58
CA LEU A 36 2.63 -18.75 20.22
C LEU A 36 3.45 -19.84 19.50
N LEU A 37 3.51 -19.78 18.16
CA LEU A 37 4.18 -20.78 17.32
C LEU A 37 5.34 -20.18 16.50
N VAL A 38 5.23 -18.91 16.13
CA VAL A 38 6.23 -18.18 15.32
C VAL A 38 6.35 -16.77 15.87
N SER A 39 7.58 -16.32 16.09
CA SER A 39 7.88 -14.92 16.42
C SER A 39 8.22 -14.16 15.15
N GLU A 40 7.68 -12.95 15.02
CA GLU A 40 7.98 -12.03 13.93
C GLU A 40 9.16 -11.13 14.33
N PRO A 41 10.23 -11.06 13.51
CA PRO A 41 11.35 -10.17 13.78
C PRO A 41 10.94 -8.71 13.62
N ALA A 42 11.67 -7.81 14.28
CA ALA A 42 11.48 -6.38 14.07
C ALA A 42 11.79 -5.99 12.62
N VAL A 43 11.01 -5.05 12.08
CA VAL A 43 11.17 -4.50 10.73
C VAL A 43 11.17 -2.98 10.79
N SER A 44 12.23 -2.36 10.29
CA SER A 44 12.27 -0.91 10.11
C SER A 44 12.72 -0.56 8.69
N ARG A 45 11.95 0.28 8.00
CA ARG A 45 12.27 0.73 6.64
C ARG A 45 11.58 2.03 6.27
N TRP A 46 12.21 2.81 5.40
CA TRP A 46 11.55 3.92 4.72
C TRP A 46 10.64 3.39 3.62
N THR A 47 9.44 3.96 3.56
CA THR A 47 8.40 3.64 2.58
C THR A 47 7.53 4.87 2.34
N PHE A 48 6.39 4.69 1.69
CA PHE A 48 5.37 5.71 1.53
C PHE A 48 4.02 5.24 2.08
N THR A 49 3.21 6.18 2.51
CA THR A 49 1.78 5.97 2.79
C THR A 49 0.94 6.76 1.80
N ALA A 50 -0.28 6.29 1.57
CA ALA A 50 -1.29 6.98 0.76
C ALA A 50 -2.52 7.27 1.62
N THR A 51 -2.82 8.55 1.86
CA THR A 51 -3.86 9.01 2.78
C THR A 51 -4.84 9.95 2.08
N LYS A 52 -6.13 9.84 2.39
CA LYS A 52 -7.12 10.88 2.04
C LYS A 52 -7.04 12.05 3.03
N GLU A 53 -7.72 13.14 2.69
CA GLU A 53 -7.80 14.31 3.55
C GLU A 53 -8.27 13.95 4.97
N GLY A 54 -7.50 14.38 5.97
CA GLY A 54 -7.77 14.10 7.39
C GLY A 54 -7.29 12.73 7.90
N GLU A 55 -6.88 11.81 7.03
CA GLU A 55 -6.30 10.53 7.44
C GLU A 55 -4.85 10.70 7.92
N LYS A 56 -4.48 9.98 8.98
CA LYS A 56 -3.11 9.98 9.52
C LYS A 56 -2.28 8.87 8.85
N GLN A 57 -1.00 9.14 8.61
CA GLN A 57 -0.05 8.12 8.14
C GLN A 57 0.08 6.99 9.18
N SER A 58 0.04 5.74 8.72
CA SER A 58 0.18 4.54 9.56
C SER A 58 0.64 3.33 8.74
N ASP A 59 0.97 2.25 9.43
CA ASP A 59 1.20 0.92 8.85
C ASP A 59 -0.01 0.34 8.10
N LYS A 60 -1.22 0.87 8.34
CA LYS A 60 -2.46 0.43 7.66
C LYS A 60 -2.70 1.11 6.31
N ASN A 61 -1.91 2.13 5.97
CA ASN A 61 -2.06 2.87 4.72
C ASN A 61 -0.75 2.98 3.93
N ILE A 62 0.07 1.95 4.02
CA ILE A 62 1.22 1.76 3.12
C ILE A 62 0.72 1.79 1.68
N TYR A 63 1.41 2.57 0.82
CA TYR A 63 0.92 2.91 -0.51
C TYR A 63 0.68 1.67 -1.41
N THR A 64 1.45 0.59 -1.25
CA THR A 64 1.26 -0.67 -1.98
C THR A 64 -0.05 -1.35 -1.62
N ASP A 65 -0.40 -1.34 -0.33
CA ASP A 65 -1.56 -2.04 0.20
C ASP A 65 -2.84 -1.27 -0.13
N VAL A 66 -2.76 0.06 -0.07
CA VAL A 66 -3.82 0.96 -0.57
C VAL A 66 -4.01 0.73 -2.07
N PHE A 67 -2.93 0.69 -2.84
CA PHE A 67 -3.00 0.44 -4.28
C PHE A 67 -3.66 -0.90 -4.62
N GLU A 68 -3.28 -1.98 -3.95
CA GLU A 68 -3.88 -3.30 -4.15
C GLU A 68 -5.38 -3.29 -3.83
N ARG A 69 -5.80 -2.61 -2.75
CA ARG A 69 -7.21 -2.45 -2.40
C ARG A 69 -7.99 -1.69 -3.47
N GLU A 70 -7.46 -0.58 -3.98
CA GLU A 70 -8.10 0.21 -5.03
C GLU A 70 -8.21 -0.57 -6.34
N MET A 71 -7.17 -1.32 -6.73
CA MET A 71 -7.21 -2.19 -7.91
C MET A 71 -8.24 -3.31 -7.77
N ASN A 72 -8.30 -3.96 -6.61
CA ASN A 72 -9.30 -4.98 -6.33
C ASN A 72 -10.72 -4.41 -6.36
N HIS A 73 -10.92 -3.19 -5.86
CA HIS A 73 -12.19 -2.49 -5.97
C HIS A 73 -12.54 -2.21 -7.44
N PHE A 74 -11.61 -1.65 -8.20
CA PHE A 74 -11.78 -1.37 -9.64
C PHE A 74 -12.20 -2.62 -10.43
N PHE A 75 -11.49 -3.75 -10.26
CA PHE A 75 -11.83 -4.98 -10.96
C PHE A 75 -13.18 -5.56 -10.54
N ARG A 76 -13.56 -5.45 -9.26
CA ARG A 76 -14.87 -5.89 -8.79
C ARG A 76 -15.99 -5.09 -9.43
N GLU A 77 -15.87 -3.77 -9.49
CA GLU A 77 -16.85 -2.92 -10.16
C GLU A 77 -16.93 -3.21 -11.66
N PHE A 78 -15.79 -3.47 -12.31
CA PHE A 78 -15.75 -3.86 -13.72
C PHE A 78 -16.43 -5.23 -13.99
N SER A 79 -16.26 -6.20 -13.08
CA SER A 79 -16.83 -7.55 -13.22
C SER A 79 -18.34 -7.66 -12.93
N LYS A 80 -18.96 -6.61 -12.38
CA LYS A 80 -20.40 -6.53 -12.15
C LYS A 80 -21.18 -6.05 -13.39
N ILE A 81 -20.46 -5.69 -14.46
CA ILE A 81 -20.98 -5.31 -15.78
C ILE A 81 -20.98 -6.56 -16.66
#